data_AF-A0A438KRN2-F1
#
_entry.id   AF-A0A438KRN2-F1
#
_cell.length_a   1.000
_cell.length_b   1.000
_cell.length_c   1.000
_cell.angle_alpha   90.00
_cell.angle_beta   90.00
_cell.angle_gamma   90.00
#
_symmetry.space_group_name_H-M   'P 1'
#
loop_
_entity.id
_entity.type
_entity.pdbx_description
1 polymer ?
#
loop_
_entity_poly.entity_id
_entity_poly.type
_entity_poly.pdbx_seq_one_letter_code
_entity_poly.pdbx_strand_id
1 'polypeptide(L)'
;MSTAKAISRLEDGFGKVELKSKFSELTFNIITRAVAGKRFYGEDVDAEWKVRCVYAGLIDEHRSDRSSLESRNTMIDHLLSLQKSQPEYYTDEIIKGLIMVLILAGTETSATTTEWAMALLLNHPNSLKKAIAEIDDRVGQERIMDETDLPNLPYLQISDPKLWPDATSFRPERFETGKAETYKFLPYGVGRRACPGASMANRLIGLTLGTLIQCYSWERVSDKEVDMSGGRRTHHAKEDSAGGHV
;
A
#
# COMPACT_ATOMS: atom_id res chain seq x y z
N MET A 1 -4.22 2.63 -17.96
CA MET A 1 -3.68 3.35 -16.79
C MET A 1 -4.87 3.85 -15.99
N SER A 2 -4.95 3.49 -14.71
CA SER A 2 -6.09 3.76 -13.83
C SER A 2 -6.19 5.26 -13.50
N THR A 3 -7.28 5.90 -13.93
CA THR A 3 -7.49 7.34 -13.71
C THR A 3 -8.87 7.60 -13.13
N ALA A 4 -8.94 8.54 -12.20
CA ALA A 4 -10.16 8.98 -11.53
C ALA A 4 -10.23 10.52 -11.51
N LYS A 5 -11.35 11.05 -11.07
CA LYS A 5 -11.50 12.45 -10.68
C LYS A 5 -11.67 12.51 -9.17
N ALA A 6 -11.03 13.48 -8.54
CA ALA A 6 -11.22 13.80 -7.14
C ALA A 6 -11.46 15.30 -6.99
N ILE A 7 -12.36 15.65 -6.08
CA ILE A 7 -12.55 17.03 -5.61
C ILE A 7 -12.40 17.00 -4.10
N SER A 8 -11.60 17.93 -3.56
CA SER A 8 -11.54 18.13 -2.11
C SER A 8 -12.91 18.56 -1.64
N ARG A 9 -13.41 18.01 -0.52
CA ARG A 9 -14.70 18.48 0.05
C ARG A 9 -14.66 19.94 0.53
N LEU A 10 -13.49 20.58 0.46
CA LEU A 10 -13.23 21.96 0.85
C LEU A 10 -12.96 22.90 -0.35
N GLU A 11 -12.85 22.39 -1.59
CA GLU A 11 -12.52 23.17 -2.77
C GLU A 11 -13.56 22.98 -3.90
N ASP A 12 -13.64 23.94 -4.82
CA ASP A 12 -14.51 23.87 -5.99
C ASP A 12 -13.75 23.33 -7.23
N GLY A 13 -14.33 22.31 -7.88
CA GLY A 13 -13.85 21.74 -9.15
C GLY A 13 -13.12 20.40 -9.05
N PHE A 14 -13.45 19.46 -9.93
CA PHE A 14 -12.79 18.15 -10.00
C PHE A 14 -11.42 18.23 -10.69
N GLY A 15 -10.38 17.70 -10.03
CA GLY A 15 -9.07 17.43 -10.59
C GLY A 15 -8.95 15.99 -11.11
N LYS A 16 -8.24 15.79 -12.22
CA LYS A 16 -7.91 14.43 -12.71
C LYS A 16 -6.76 13.85 -11.88
N VAL A 17 -6.93 12.64 -11.38
CA VAL A 17 -5.96 11.90 -10.58
C VAL A 17 -5.52 10.65 -11.34
N GLU A 18 -4.21 10.48 -11.49
CA GLU A 18 -3.61 9.23 -11.97
C GLU A 18 -3.24 8.37 -10.75
N LEU A 19 -4.03 7.32 -10.50
CA LEU A 19 -3.99 6.58 -9.23
C LEU A 19 -2.64 5.88 -9.04
N LYS A 20 -2.11 5.26 -10.10
CA LYS A 20 -0.86 4.51 -10.06
C LYS A 20 0.33 5.39 -9.64
N SER A 21 0.55 6.52 -10.33
CA SER A 21 1.59 7.48 -9.97
C SER A 21 1.43 7.97 -8.53
N LYS A 22 0.24 8.46 -8.16
CA LYS A 22 0.02 9.08 -6.84
C LYS A 22 0.15 8.10 -5.68
N PHE A 23 -0.36 6.88 -5.80
CA PHE A 23 -0.21 5.87 -4.76
C PHE A 23 1.20 5.29 -4.69
N SER A 24 1.92 5.23 -5.82
CA SER A 24 3.35 4.88 -5.81
C SER A 24 4.19 5.93 -5.07
N GLU A 25 3.98 7.22 -5.35
CA GLU A 25 4.65 8.33 -4.66
C GLU A 25 4.34 8.36 -3.16
N LEU A 26 3.07 8.22 -2.79
CA LEU A 26 2.63 8.20 -1.40
C LEU A 26 3.25 7.02 -0.64
N THR A 27 3.12 5.81 -1.19
CA THR A 27 3.62 4.60 -0.54
C THR A 27 5.14 4.63 -0.42
N PHE A 28 5.84 5.05 -1.48
CA PHE A 28 7.29 5.23 -1.44
C PHE A 28 7.71 6.12 -0.26
N ASN A 29 7.06 7.27 -0.12
CA ASN A 29 7.34 8.20 0.97
C ASN A 29 7.02 7.66 2.36
N ILE A 30 5.93 6.91 2.53
CA ILE A 30 5.60 6.27 3.80
C ILE A 30 6.67 5.24 4.17
N ILE A 31 7.03 4.37 3.23
CA ILE A 31 8.02 3.32 3.46
C ILE A 31 9.41 3.92 3.71
N THR A 32 9.85 4.90 2.91
CA THR A 32 11.15 5.52 3.12
C THR A 32 11.20 6.36 4.39
N ARG A 33 10.08 6.92 4.85
CA ARG A 33 10.02 7.58 6.16
C ARG A 33 10.19 6.58 7.29
N ALA A 34 9.61 5.39 7.19
CA ALA A 34 9.80 4.32 8.17
C ALA A 34 11.22 3.74 8.14
N VAL A 35 11.77 3.53 6.94
CA VAL A 35 13.07 2.87 6.77
C VAL A 35 14.23 3.81 7.09
N ALA A 36 14.19 5.04 6.58
CA ALA A 36 15.31 5.97 6.56
C ALA A 36 14.97 7.36 7.15
N GLY A 37 13.78 7.53 7.73
CA GLY A 37 13.39 8.81 8.30
C GLY A 37 13.16 9.92 7.26
N LYS A 38 13.04 9.61 5.96
CA LYS A 38 13.02 10.61 4.89
C LYS A 38 11.79 10.56 3.99
N ARG A 39 11.51 11.71 3.37
CA ARG A 39 10.51 11.89 2.32
C ARG A 39 11.15 12.63 1.15
N PHE A 40 10.65 12.36 -0.05
CA PHE A 40 11.17 12.82 -1.32
C PHE A 40 10.02 13.31 -2.20
N TYR A 41 10.24 14.48 -2.79
CA TYR A 41 9.29 15.21 -3.62
C TYR A 41 10.04 15.89 -4.76
N GLY A 42 9.39 16.11 -5.91
CA GLY A 42 9.96 16.79 -7.07
C GLY A 42 9.94 15.93 -8.35
N GLU A 43 10.07 16.58 -9.50
CA GLU A 43 10.00 15.95 -10.83
C GLU A 43 11.17 15.00 -11.12
N ASP A 44 12.30 15.16 -10.41
CA ASP A 44 13.52 14.36 -10.58
C ASP A 44 13.54 13.02 -9.79
N VAL A 45 12.47 12.68 -9.07
CA VAL A 45 12.37 11.46 -8.24
C VAL A 45 11.84 10.29 -9.10
N ASP A 46 12.60 9.92 -10.13
CA ASP A 46 12.27 8.80 -11.01
C ASP A 46 12.67 7.43 -10.41
N ALA A 47 12.35 6.34 -11.11
CA ALA A 47 12.63 4.98 -10.64
C ALA A 47 14.14 4.71 -10.47
N GLU A 48 14.97 5.29 -11.33
CA GLU A 48 16.43 5.11 -11.28
C GLU A 48 17.02 5.93 -10.13
N TRP A 49 16.55 7.16 -9.94
CA TRP A 49 16.84 8.01 -8.81
C TRP A 49 16.48 7.33 -7.49
N LYS A 50 15.30 6.72 -7.40
CA LYS A 50 14.85 5.97 -6.21
C LYS A 50 15.81 4.83 -5.89
N VAL A 51 16.28 4.08 -6.87
CA VAL A 51 17.25 3.00 -6.66
C VAL A 51 18.62 3.58 -6.25
N ARG A 52 19.10 4.61 -6.94
CA ARG A 52 20.45 5.16 -6.79
C ARG A 52 20.66 5.93 -5.48
N CYS A 53 19.71 6.76 -5.08
CA CYS A 53 19.75 7.47 -3.80
C CYS A 53 19.63 6.51 -2.60
N VAL A 54 18.83 5.46 -2.73
CA VAL A 54 18.66 4.44 -1.68
C VAL A 54 19.93 3.59 -1.51
N TYR A 55 20.64 3.26 -2.59
CA TYR A 55 21.76 2.32 -2.55
C TYR A 55 23.02 2.83 -1.82
N ALA A 56 23.30 4.13 -1.90
CA ALA A 56 24.54 4.68 -1.36
C ALA A 56 24.29 5.85 -0.40
N GLY A 57 23.43 6.80 -0.78
CA GLY A 57 23.28 8.06 -0.04
C GLY A 57 22.68 7.88 1.35
N LEU A 58 21.66 7.04 1.50
CA LEU A 58 20.93 6.92 2.77
C LEU A 58 21.78 6.32 3.90
N ILE A 59 22.55 5.28 3.63
CA ILE A 59 23.35 4.59 4.67
C ILE A 59 24.51 5.50 5.11
N ASP A 60 25.23 6.08 4.16
CA ASP A 60 26.37 6.96 4.44
C ASP A 60 25.94 8.21 5.20
N GLU A 61 24.74 8.72 4.91
CA GLU A 61 24.17 9.83 5.66
C GLU A 61 23.83 9.44 7.11
N HIS A 62 23.21 8.28 7.35
CA HIS A 62 22.94 7.82 8.72
C HIS A 62 24.24 7.53 9.49
N ARG A 63 25.32 7.15 8.81
CA ARG A 63 26.66 6.98 9.42
C ARG A 63 27.34 8.30 9.75
N SER A 64 27.14 9.33 8.93
CA SER A 64 27.80 10.64 9.08
C SER A 64 27.05 11.58 10.02
N ASP A 65 25.77 11.33 10.27
CA ASP A 65 24.99 12.07 11.24
C ASP A 65 25.45 11.79 12.68
N ARG A 66 25.82 12.85 13.40
CA ARG A 66 26.34 12.80 14.77
C ARG A 66 25.26 12.91 15.86
N SER A 67 23.99 13.09 15.48
CA SER A 67 22.90 12.84 16.43
C SER A 67 22.97 11.38 16.87
N SER A 68 22.79 11.09 18.17
CA SER A 68 22.98 9.71 18.63
C SER A 68 22.06 8.78 17.83
N LEU A 69 22.58 7.63 17.40
CA LEU A 69 21.80 6.52 16.82
C LEU A 69 20.64 6.09 17.76
N GLU A 70 20.68 6.52 19.03
CA GLU A 70 19.64 6.34 20.04
C GLU A 70 18.47 7.35 19.91
N SER A 71 18.69 8.51 19.27
CA SER A 71 17.67 9.56 19.09
C SER A 71 16.77 9.33 17.88
N ARG A 72 17.17 8.48 16.94
CA ARG A 72 16.40 8.14 15.72
C ARG A 72 15.98 6.68 15.77
N ASN A 73 14.71 6.43 15.46
CA ASN A 73 14.10 5.12 15.52
C ASN A 73 13.77 4.62 14.10
N THR A 74 14.76 4.58 13.20
CA THR A 74 14.60 4.10 11.83
C THR A 74 15.16 2.69 11.65
N MET A 75 14.71 1.97 10.61
CA MET A 75 15.25 0.64 10.30
C MET A 75 16.75 0.68 9.98
N ILE A 76 17.24 1.74 9.34
CA ILE A 76 18.68 1.91 9.07
C ILE A 76 19.46 2.03 10.38
N ASP A 77 18.98 2.82 11.34
CA ASP A 77 19.64 2.98 12.65
C ASP A 77 19.75 1.64 13.39
N HIS A 78 18.66 0.85 13.39
CA HIS A 78 18.65 -0.49 14.00
C HIS A 78 19.64 -1.44 13.31
N LEU A 79 19.67 -1.47 11.97
CA LEU A 79 20.60 -2.31 11.21
C LEU A 79 22.07 -1.90 11.44
N LEU A 80 22.36 -0.60 11.50
CA LEU A 80 23.69 -0.09 11.81
C LEU A 80 24.10 -0.36 13.26
N SER A 81 23.15 -0.35 14.19
CA SER A 81 23.39 -0.76 15.58
C SER A 81 23.75 -2.26 15.65
N LEU A 82 22.98 -3.11 14.95
CA LEU A 82 23.25 -4.54 14.85
C LEU A 82 24.61 -4.83 14.21
N GLN A 83 25.00 -4.06 13.20
CA GLN A 83 26.33 -4.11 12.60
C GLN A 83 27.47 -3.93 13.60
N LYS A 84 27.32 -3.05 14.59
CA LYS A 84 28.35 -2.88 15.64
C LYS A 84 28.52 -4.13 16.49
N SER A 85 27.42 -4.84 16.77
CA SER A 85 27.41 -6.04 17.61
C SER A 85 27.76 -7.33 16.86
N GLN A 86 27.40 -7.40 15.57
CA GLN A 86 27.47 -8.60 14.73
C GLN A 86 27.95 -8.24 13.30
N PRO A 87 29.17 -7.70 13.16
CA PRO A 87 29.66 -7.15 11.89
C PRO A 87 29.80 -8.19 10.78
N GLU A 88 30.08 -9.46 11.13
CA GLU A 88 30.18 -10.57 10.18
C GLU A 88 28.83 -10.94 9.56
N TYR A 89 27.73 -10.71 10.27
CA TYR A 89 26.38 -11.04 9.83
C TYR A 89 25.67 -9.87 9.15
N TYR A 90 25.94 -8.64 9.61
CA TYR A 90 25.36 -7.42 9.05
C TYR A 90 26.42 -6.65 8.26
N THR A 91 26.90 -7.25 7.17
CA THR A 91 27.82 -6.56 6.24
C THR A 91 27.11 -5.43 5.51
N ASP A 92 27.88 -4.52 4.92
CA ASP A 92 27.34 -3.40 4.14
C ASP A 92 26.44 -3.89 3.00
N GLU A 93 26.81 -4.98 2.32
CA GLU A 93 26.03 -5.59 1.25
C GLU A 93 24.70 -6.14 1.76
N ILE A 94 24.70 -6.79 2.93
CA ILE A 94 23.49 -7.32 3.54
C ILE A 94 22.56 -6.18 3.95
N ILE A 95 23.08 -5.15 4.62
CA ILE A 95 22.29 -3.99 5.04
C ILE A 95 21.69 -3.28 3.82
N LYS A 96 22.49 -3.04 2.76
CA LYS A 96 22.02 -2.47 1.49
C LYS A 96 20.89 -3.31 0.87
N GLY A 97 21.07 -4.63 0.80
CA GLY A 97 20.06 -5.55 0.30
C GLY A 97 18.77 -5.53 1.11
N LEU A 98 18.87 -5.50 2.45
CA LEU A 98 17.72 -5.42 3.36
C LEU A 98 16.96 -4.10 3.22
N ILE A 99 17.65 -2.97 3.12
CA ILE A 99 17.01 -1.66 2.92
C ILE A 99 16.31 -1.60 1.56
N MET A 100 16.97 -2.09 0.51
CA MET A 100 16.40 -2.14 -0.84
C MET A 100 15.13 -2.98 -0.88
N VAL A 101 15.15 -4.20 -0.31
CA VAL A 101 13.97 -5.07 -0.34
C VAL A 101 12.81 -4.49 0.47
N LEU A 102 13.08 -3.86 1.62
CA LEU A 102 12.04 -3.20 2.43
C LEU A 102 11.36 -2.07 1.65
N ILE A 103 12.16 -1.21 0.99
CA ILE A 103 11.63 -0.08 0.21
C ILE A 103 10.85 -0.57 -1.01
N LEU A 104 11.42 -1.45 -1.83
CA LEU A 104 10.78 -1.91 -3.06
C LEU A 104 9.53 -2.75 -2.79
N ALA A 105 9.63 -3.75 -1.91
CA ALA A 105 8.51 -4.63 -1.61
C ALA A 105 7.37 -3.87 -0.94
N GLY A 106 7.67 -2.99 0.03
CA GLY A 106 6.65 -2.17 0.70
C GLY A 106 5.97 -1.17 -0.23
N THR A 107 6.74 -0.56 -1.14
CA THR A 107 6.24 0.47 -2.06
C THR A 107 5.31 -0.12 -3.12
N GLU A 108 5.79 -1.08 -3.90
CA GLU A 108 5.03 -1.53 -5.06
C GLU A 108 3.76 -2.29 -4.68
N THR A 109 3.85 -3.16 -3.66
CA THR A 109 2.72 -3.98 -3.23
C THR A 109 1.60 -3.11 -2.68
N SER A 110 1.89 -2.26 -1.69
CA SER A 110 0.87 -1.42 -1.07
C SER A 110 0.31 -0.35 -2.03
N ALA A 111 1.14 0.20 -2.92
CA ALA A 111 0.66 1.13 -3.94
C ALA A 111 -0.33 0.45 -4.90
N THR A 112 0.02 -0.75 -5.39
CA THR A 112 -0.86 -1.53 -6.28
C THR A 112 -2.13 -1.94 -5.54
N THR A 113 -2.04 -2.40 -4.30
CA THR A 113 -3.24 -2.79 -3.53
C THR A 113 -4.16 -1.58 -3.28
N THR A 114 -3.60 -0.41 -2.97
CA THR A 114 -4.39 0.83 -2.78
C THR A 114 -5.03 1.28 -4.09
N GLU A 115 -4.29 1.23 -5.20
CA GLU A 115 -4.80 1.52 -6.55
C GLU A 115 -6.00 0.65 -6.87
N TRP A 116 -5.86 -0.66 -6.66
CA TRP A 116 -6.91 -1.62 -6.96
C TRP A 116 -8.12 -1.45 -6.04
N ALA A 117 -7.90 -1.26 -4.74
CA ALA A 117 -8.98 -1.04 -3.80
C ALA A 117 -9.80 0.23 -4.15
N MET A 118 -9.12 1.33 -4.47
CA MET A 118 -9.79 2.56 -4.87
C MET A 118 -10.56 2.39 -6.19
N ALA A 119 -9.94 1.74 -7.19
CA ALA A 119 -10.58 1.52 -8.48
C ALA A 119 -11.78 0.56 -8.39
N LEU A 120 -11.72 -0.46 -7.52
CA LEU A 120 -12.87 -1.32 -7.20
C LEU A 120 -14.00 -0.52 -6.56
N LEU A 121 -13.72 0.34 -5.57
CA LEU A 121 -14.74 1.21 -4.98
C LEU A 121 -15.40 2.12 -6.02
N LEU A 122 -14.61 2.67 -6.95
CA LEU A 122 -15.12 3.53 -8.04
C LEU A 122 -15.97 2.76 -9.06
N ASN A 123 -15.64 1.51 -9.34
CA ASN A 123 -16.42 0.63 -10.20
C ASN A 123 -17.68 0.08 -9.49
N HIS A 124 -17.75 0.17 -8.16
CA HIS A 124 -18.89 -0.27 -7.35
C HIS A 124 -19.45 0.87 -6.45
N PRO A 125 -20.19 1.84 -7.02
CA PRO A 125 -20.62 3.05 -6.33
C PRO A 125 -21.44 2.81 -5.06
N ASN A 126 -22.21 1.71 -5.00
CA ASN A 126 -22.99 1.36 -3.80
C ASN A 126 -22.06 1.04 -2.62
N SER A 127 -20.98 0.29 -2.86
CA SER A 127 -19.98 -0.01 -1.85
C SER A 127 -19.23 1.24 -1.40
N LEU A 128 -18.88 2.13 -2.33
CA LEU A 128 -18.27 3.42 -1.99
C LEU A 128 -19.19 4.28 -1.13
N LYS A 129 -20.49 4.37 -1.47
CA LYS A 129 -21.48 5.11 -0.66
C LYS A 129 -21.59 4.55 0.76
N LYS A 130 -21.57 3.24 0.92
CA LYS A 130 -21.60 2.61 2.25
C LYS A 130 -20.32 2.87 3.04
N ALA A 131 -19.15 2.80 2.40
CA ALA A 131 -17.88 3.18 3.03
C ALA A 131 -17.87 4.64 3.50
N ILE A 132 -18.41 5.56 2.68
CA ILE A 132 -18.58 6.97 3.07
C ILE A 132 -19.51 7.10 4.28
N ALA A 133 -20.71 6.51 4.22
CA ALA A 133 -21.68 6.58 5.31
C ALA A 133 -21.14 5.97 6.61
N GLU A 134 -20.37 4.88 6.52
CA GLU A 134 -19.71 4.25 7.66
C GLU A 134 -18.66 5.17 8.30
N ILE A 135 -17.82 5.82 7.50
CA ILE A 135 -16.83 6.78 8.02
C ILE A 135 -17.53 7.99 8.65
N ASP A 136 -18.57 8.52 8.01
CA ASP A 136 -19.33 9.66 8.52
C ASP A 136 -20.05 9.34 9.84
N ASP A 137 -20.57 8.11 10.01
CA ASP A 137 -21.24 7.66 11.24
C ASP A 137 -20.24 7.37 12.39
N ARG A 138 -19.12 6.71 12.09
CA ARG A 138 -18.19 6.20 13.11
C ARG A 138 -17.11 7.20 13.51
N VAL A 139 -16.63 8.00 12.56
CA VAL A 139 -15.50 8.94 12.74
C VAL A 139 -15.98 10.38 12.64
N GLY A 140 -16.88 10.67 11.69
CA GLY A 140 -17.37 12.00 11.39
C GLY A 140 -16.38 12.83 10.57
N GLN A 141 -16.60 14.14 10.52
CA GLN A 141 -15.82 15.09 9.73
C GLN A 141 -14.98 16.07 10.58
N GLU A 142 -15.08 15.99 11.92
CA GLU A 142 -14.36 16.89 12.84
C GLU A 142 -12.89 16.52 13.04
N ARG A 143 -12.53 15.26 12.80
CA ARG A 143 -11.15 14.76 12.87
C ARG A 143 -10.85 13.79 11.73
N ILE A 144 -9.59 13.71 11.34
CA ILE A 144 -9.13 12.69 10.41
C ILE A 144 -9.11 11.33 11.12
N MET A 145 -9.47 10.29 10.39
CA MET A 145 -9.35 8.90 10.83
C MET A 145 -7.93 8.57 11.31
N ASP A 146 -7.84 7.77 12.37
CA ASP A 146 -6.58 7.21 12.84
C ASP A 146 -6.63 5.67 12.91
N GLU A 147 -5.54 5.06 13.35
CA GLU A 147 -5.39 3.61 13.35
C GLU A 147 -6.42 2.90 14.23
N THR A 148 -6.90 3.55 15.29
CA THR A 148 -7.84 2.97 16.25
C THR A 148 -9.25 2.81 15.69
N ASP A 149 -9.56 3.53 14.60
CA ASP A 149 -10.86 3.45 13.92
C ASP A 149 -10.97 2.21 13.02
N LEU A 150 -9.85 1.73 12.45
CA LEU A 150 -9.83 0.67 11.43
C LEU A 150 -10.58 -0.63 11.80
N PRO A 151 -10.51 -1.15 13.04
CA PRO A 151 -11.26 -2.35 13.42
C PRO A 151 -12.78 -2.19 13.30
N ASN A 152 -13.29 -0.95 13.34
CA ASN A 152 -14.71 -0.62 13.29
C ASN A 152 -15.18 -0.23 11.87
N LEU A 153 -14.33 -0.38 10.85
CA LEU A 153 -14.58 0.03 9.46
C LEU A 153 -14.48 -1.16 8.49
N PRO A 154 -15.45 -2.10 8.51
CA PRO A 154 -15.41 -3.31 7.67
C PRO A 154 -15.37 -3.01 6.17
N TYR A 155 -15.89 -1.88 5.68
CA TYR A 155 -15.84 -1.54 4.25
C TYR A 155 -14.43 -1.16 3.77
N LEU A 156 -13.50 -0.88 4.69
CA LEU A 156 -12.09 -0.63 4.39
C LEU A 156 -11.21 -1.88 4.51
N GLN A 157 -11.79 -3.03 4.89
CA GLN A 157 -11.03 -4.27 5.02
C GLN A 157 -10.88 -4.98 3.66
N ILE A 158 -9.63 -5.35 3.33
CA ILE A 158 -9.27 -5.99 2.06
C ILE A 158 -9.68 -7.47 2.08
N SER A 159 -10.24 -7.96 0.98
CA SER A 159 -10.66 -9.35 0.83
C SER A 159 -10.27 -10.00 -0.50
N ASP A 160 -9.87 -11.28 -0.46
CA ASP A 160 -9.50 -12.06 -1.65
C ASP A 160 -10.70 -12.62 -2.42
N PRO A 161 -10.79 -12.33 -3.73
CA PRO A 161 -11.72 -12.89 -4.69
C PRO A 161 -11.63 -14.39 -5.00
N LYS A 162 -10.86 -15.23 -4.30
CA LYS A 162 -10.71 -16.68 -4.63
C LYS A 162 -11.30 -17.66 -3.64
N LEU A 163 -11.74 -17.20 -2.47
CA LEU A 163 -11.99 -18.07 -1.31
C LEU A 163 -13.46 -18.15 -0.91
N TRP A 164 -14.36 -17.56 -1.69
CA TRP A 164 -15.73 -17.35 -1.28
C TRP A 164 -16.73 -17.62 -2.40
N PRO A 165 -18.02 -17.92 -2.08
CA PRO A 165 -19.09 -17.88 -3.07
C PRO A 165 -19.14 -16.50 -3.74
N ASP A 166 -19.35 -16.45 -5.06
CA ASP A 166 -19.24 -15.24 -5.89
C ASP A 166 -17.89 -14.53 -5.76
N ALA A 167 -16.84 -15.34 -5.71
CA ALA A 167 -15.46 -14.93 -5.49
C ALA A 167 -15.04 -13.75 -6.39
N THR A 168 -15.43 -13.74 -7.66
CA THR A 168 -15.11 -12.68 -8.63
C THR A 168 -15.91 -11.39 -8.44
N SER A 169 -16.88 -11.36 -7.53
CA SER A 169 -17.72 -10.19 -7.25
C SER A 169 -17.20 -9.42 -6.04
N PHE A 170 -16.96 -8.11 -6.21
CA PHE A 170 -16.64 -7.21 -5.11
C PHE A 170 -17.86 -7.06 -4.18
N ARG A 171 -17.82 -7.70 -3.00
CA ARG A 171 -18.94 -7.78 -2.04
C ARG A 171 -18.48 -7.51 -0.59
N PRO A 172 -18.11 -6.26 -0.24
CA PRO A 172 -17.62 -5.93 1.10
C PRO A 172 -18.59 -6.27 2.25
N GLU A 173 -19.89 -6.37 1.97
CA GLU A 173 -20.95 -6.80 2.92
C GLU A 173 -20.62 -8.13 3.62
N ARG A 174 -19.81 -8.97 2.97
CA ARG A 174 -19.38 -10.26 3.50
C ARG A 174 -18.64 -10.19 4.85
N PHE A 175 -18.19 -9.00 5.25
CA PHE A 175 -17.51 -8.76 6.53
C PHE A 175 -18.41 -8.17 7.61
N GLU A 176 -19.64 -7.76 7.29
CA GLU A 176 -20.56 -7.13 8.25
C GLU A 176 -20.93 -8.06 9.42
N THR A 177 -20.94 -9.38 9.19
CA THR A 177 -21.40 -10.36 10.20
C THR A 177 -20.28 -10.94 11.06
N GLY A 178 -19.02 -10.54 10.86
CA GLY A 178 -17.86 -11.06 11.61
C GLY A 178 -17.56 -12.55 11.41
N LYS A 179 -18.34 -13.26 10.58
CA LYS A 179 -18.20 -14.70 10.28
C LYS A 179 -17.24 -15.00 9.12
N ALA A 180 -16.54 -13.98 8.62
CA ALA A 180 -15.55 -14.20 7.59
C ALA A 180 -14.42 -15.07 8.18
N GLU A 181 -14.28 -16.29 7.67
CA GLU A 181 -13.17 -17.19 7.99
C GLU A 181 -11.83 -16.57 7.53
N THR A 182 -11.25 -15.73 8.39
CA THR A 182 -10.01 -14.97 8.14
C THR A 182 -8.81 -15.87 7.80
N TYR A 183 -8.81 -17.12 8.27
CA TYR A 183 -7.75 -18.10 7.99
C TYR A 183 -7.73 -18.62 6.53
N LYS A 184 -8.80 -18.39 5.75
CA LYS A 184 -8.80 -18.73 4.32
C LYS A 184 -8.01 -17.71 3.51
N PHE A 185 -7.94 -16.45 3.95
CA PHE A 185 -7.29 -15.35 3.25
C PHE A 185 -5.82 -15.21 3.68
N LEU A 186 -4.89 -15.52 2.77
CA LEU A 186 -3.44 -15.54 3.05
C LEU A 186 -2.63 -14.59 2.12
N PRO A 187 -2.99 -13.30 1.98
CA PRO A 187 -2.32 -12.37 1.07
C PRO A 187 -0.87 -12.08 1.50
N TYR A 188 -0.56 -12.35 2.76
CA TYR A 188 0.75 -12.17 3.39
C TYR A 188 1.52 -13.48 3.54
N GLY A 189 1.01 -14.60 3.04
CA GLY A 189 1.59 -15.93 3.29
C GLY A 189 1.47 -16.38 4.74
N VAL A 190 2.05 -17.55 5.05
CA VAL A 190 2.00 -18.18 6.37
C VAL A 190 3.35 -18.80 6.76
N GLY A 191 3.62 -18.92 8.06
CA GLY A 191 4.83 -19.55 8.59
C GLY A 191 6.08 -18.65 8.51
N ARG A 192 7.27 -19.27 8.48
CA ARG A 192 8.57 -18.55 8.53
C ARG A 192 8.84 -17.60 7.34
N ARG A 193 8.01 -17.64 6.30
CA ARG A 193 8.10 -16.79 5.11
C ARG A 193 6.89 -15.86 4.98
N ALA A 194 6.07 -15.74 6.02
CA ALA A 194 5.01 -14.75 6.06
C ALA A 194 5.61 -13.34 5.95
N CYS A 195 4.85 -12.43 5.35
CA CYS A 195 5.27 -11.07 5.08
C CYS A 195 5.56 -10.34 6.40
N PRO A 196 6.80 -9.87 6.63
CA PRO A 196 7.13 -9.11 7.84
C PRO A 196 6.42 -7.75 7.87
N GLY A 197 5.99 -7.23 6.72
CA GLY A 197 5.29 -5.95 6.59
C GLY A 197 3.76 -6.04 6.65
N ALA A 198 3.17 -7.21 6.96
CA ALA A 198 1.72 -7.42 6.89
C ALA A 198 0.91 -6.42 7.73
N SER A 199 1.33 -6.17 8.97
CA SER A 199 0.68 -5.21 9.87
C SER A 199 0.76 -3.78 9.32
N MET A 200 1.94 -3.37 8.87
CA MET A 200 2.17 -2.06 8.29
C MET A 200 1.36 -1.87 7.00
N ALA A 201 1.29 -2.89 6.13
CA ALA A 201 0.54 -2.85 4.89
C ALA A 201 -0.96 -2.65 5.14
N ASN A 202 -1.56 -3.41 6.06
CA ASN A 202 -2.97 -3.26 6.43
C ASN A 202 -3.27 -1.85 6.95
N ARG A 203 -2.41 -1.31 7.83
CA ARG A 203 -2.57 0.06 8.36
C ARG A 203 -2.43 1.10 7.25
N LEU A 204 -1.39 0.98 6.42
CA LEU A 204 -1.13 1.91 5.33
C LEU A 204 -2.32 1.95 4.38
N ILE A 205 -2.80 0.80 3.91
CA ILE A 205 -3.87 0.73 2.93
C ILE A 205 -5.19 1.22 3.55
N GLY A 206 -5.52 0.76 4.76
CA GLY A 206 -6.74 1.15 5.47
C GLY A 206 -6.80 2.66 5.75
N LEU A 207 -5.72 3.23 6.32
CA LEU A 207 -5.64 4.67 6.60
C LEU A 207 -5.64 5.51 5.33
N THR A 208 -4.94 5.06 4.28
CA THR A 208 -4.90 5.77 3.01
C THR A 208 -6.29 5.80 2.38
N LEU A 209 -6.95 4.66 2.24
CA LEU A 209 -8.30 4.59 1.68
C LEU A 209 -9.30 5.39 2.52
N GLY A 210 -9.30 5.17 3.84
CA GLY A 210 -10.20 5.87 4.76
C GLY A 210 -10.05 7.39 4.70
N THR A 211 -8.81 7.89 4.77
CA THR A 211 -8.52 9.33 4.68
C THR A 211 -8.95 9.90 3.33
N LEU A 212 -8.66 9.21 2.22
CA LEU A 212 -9.03 9.68 0.89
C LEU A 212 -10.54 9.72 0.68
N ILE A 213 -11.27 8.73 1.20
CA ILE A 213 -12.74 8.67 1.14
C ILE A 213 -13.37 9.76 2.03
N GLN A 214 -12.76 10.01 3.20
CA GLN A 214 -13.20 11.03 4.14
C GLN A 214 -13.04 12.43 3.55
N CYS A 215 -11.86 12.74 2.98
CA CYS A 215 -11.48 14.10 2.60
C CYS A 215 -11.92 14.51 1.18
N TYR A 216 -12.19 13.56 0.30
CA TYR A 216 -12.46 13.83 -1.11
C TYR A 216 -13.74 13.15 -1.58
N SER A 217 -14.39 13.78 -2.55
CA SER A 217 -15.42 13.13 -3.36
C SER A 217 -14.77 12.58 -4.63
N TRP A 218 -15.07 11.33 -4.95
CA TRP A 218 -14.41 10.60 -6.04
C TRP A 218 -15.41 10.19 -7.11
N GLU A 219 -15.00 10.38 -8.36
CA GLU A 219 -15.77 9.99 -9.53
C GLU A 219 -14.89 9.34 -10.59
N ARG A 220 -15.51 8.54 -11.46
CA ARG A 220 -14.83 8.03 -12.65
C ARG A 220 -14.63 9.17 -13.65
N VAL A 221 -13.54 9.13 -14.40
CA VAL A 221 -13.27 10.16 -15.44
C VAL A 221 -14.32 10.11 -16.55
N SER A 222 -14.90 8.94 -16.79
CA SER A 222 -15.93 8.66 -17.82
C SER A 222 -16.89 7.57 -17.33
N ASP A 223 -17.94 7.29 -18.11
CA ASP A 223 -18.88 6.19 -17.84
C ASP A 223 -18.26 4.79 -17.93
N LYS A 224 -17.03 4.68 -18.46
CA LYS A 224 -16.27 3.42 -18.49
C LYS A 224 -15.70 3.09 -17.12
N GLU A 225 -15.57 1.80 -16.83
CA GLU A 225 -14.90 1.32 -15.63
C GLU A 225 -13.42 1.75 -15.62
N VAL A 226 -12.89 1.96 -14.43
CA VAL A 226 -11.45 2.17 -14.24
C VAL A 226 -10.72 0.89 -14.62
N ASP A 227 -9.74 1.01 -15.51
CA ASP A 227 -8.95 -0.11 -16.02
C ASP A 227 -8.13 -0.77 -14.91
N MET A 228 -8.42 -2.05 -14.65
CA MET A 228 -7.77 -2.91 -13.65
C MET A 228 -6.73 -3.87 -14.27
N SER A 229 -6.46 -3.79 -15.57
CA SER A 229 -5.61 -4.77 -16.26
C SER A 229 -4.10 -4.56 -16.05
N GLY A 230 -3.70 -3.37 -15.58
CA GLY A 230 -2.30 -2.94 -15.47
C GLY A 230 -1.44 -3.61 -14.39
N GLY A 231 -2.00 -4.54 -13.61
CA GLY A 231 -1.30 -5.23 -12.51
C GLY A 231 -0.88 -6.68 -12.77
N ARG A 232 -1.04 -7.22 -14.00
CA ARG A 232 -0.51 -8.56 -14.33
C ARG A 232 1.03 -8.54 -14.32
N ARG A 233 1.63 -8.76 -13.15
CA ARG A 233 3.02 -9.23 -13.10
C ARG A 233 3.06 -10.69 -13.52
N THR A 234 3.90 -10.94 -14.50
CA THR A 234 4.23 -12.21 -15.12
C THR A 234 4.84 -13.18 -14.11
N HIS A 235 4.01 -13.95 -13.43
CA HIS A 235 4.34 -15.34 -13.11
C HIS A 235 3.37 -16.23 -13.87
N HIS A 236 3.44 -16.17 -15.21
CA HIS A 236 2.95 -17.27 -16.02
C HIS A 236 3.83 -18.49 -15.69
N ALA A 237 3.35 -19.35 -14.80
CA ALA A 237 3.50 -20.77 -15.10
C ALA A 237 2.85 -20.96 -16.47
N LYS A 238 3.65 -21.35 -17.46
CA LYS A 238 3.12 -21.82 -18.74
C LYS A 238 2.13 -22.93 -18.43
N GLU A 239 0.85 -22.66 -18.56
CA GLU A 239 -0.07 -23.72 -18.94
C GLU A 239 0.23 -23.98 -20.41
N ASP A 240 1.19 -24.89 -20.63
CA ASP A 240 1.37 -25.51 -21.92
C ASP A 240 0.03 -26.13 -22.29
N SER A 241 -0.49 -25.64 -23.41
CA SER A 241 -1.58 -26.20 -24.17
C SER A 241 -1.31 -27.67 -24.49
N ALA A 242 -1.76 -28.56 -23.62
CA ALA A 242 -1.97 -29.97 -23.93
C ALA A 242 -3.45 -30.14 -24.32
N GLY A 243 -3.72 -29.86 -25.59
CA GLY A 243 -5.05 -29.99 -26.20
C GLY A 243 -4.92 -30.46 -27.63
N GLY A 244 -4.69 -31.76 -27.79
CA GLY A 244 -5.07 -32.55 -28.96
C GLY A 244 -4.16 -32.44 -30.18
N HIS A 245 -3.52 -33.55 -30.55
CA HIS A 245 -3.71 -34.16 -31.87
C HIS A 245 -3.79 -35.68 -31.69
N VAL A 246 -4.66 -36.24 -32.52
CA VAL A 246 -5.01 -37.66 -32.72
C VAL A 246 -3.79 -38.57 -32.80
#